data_AF-A0A429WBH4-F1
#
_entry.id   AF-A0A429WBH4-F1
#
_cell.length_a   1.000
_cell.length_b   1.000
_cell.length_c   1.000
_cell.angle_alpha   90.00
_cell.angle_beta   90.00
_cell.angle_gamma   90.00
#
_symmetry.space_group_name_H-M   'P 1'
#
loop_
_entity.id
_entity.type
_entity.pdbx_description
1 polymer ?
#
loop_
_entity_poly.entity_id
_entity_poly.type
_entity_poly.pdbx_seq_one_letter_code
_entity_poly.pdbx_strand_id
1 'polypeptide(L)'
;MIDRGKVEELWDGATPAARKRVARTDSLSKVFRSRSALGAPLLRTWVAVNRKAAADPDADTAGQYVSIEYETRFSNKPDGTVRELVSFHLDRYRIWRFSSYMLR
;
A
#
# COMPACT_ATOMS: atom_id res chain seq x y z
N MET A 1 3.11 9.78 0.29
CA MET A 1 1.91 10.13 -0.49
C MET A 1 0.64 9.94 0.32
N ILE A 2 0.40 8.77 0.91
CA ILE A 2 -0.78 8.51 1.77
C ILE A 2 -0.89 9.51 2.93
N ASP A 3 0.18 9.69 3.69
CA ASP A 3 0.18 10.60 4.86
C ASP A 3 0.00 12.10 4.47
N ARG A 4 0.20 12.44 3.19
CA ARG A 4 0.04 13.80 2.66
C ARG A 4 -1.30 14.00 1.93
N GLY A 5 -2.23 13.06 2.06
CA GLY A 5 -3.52 13.11 1.34
C GLY A 5 -3.43 12.88 -0.17
N LYS A 6 -2.25 12.54 -0.70
CA LYS A 6 -2.00 12.31 -2.13
C LYS A 6 -2.27 10.85 -2.54
N VAL A 7 -3.37 10.27 -2.06
CA VAL A 7 -3.72 8.87 -2.34
C VAL A 7 -4.13 8.69 -3.81
N GLU A 8 -4.76 9.72 -4.39
CA GLU A 8 -5.13 9.78 -5.80
C GLU A 8 -3.93 9.63 -6.73
N GLU A 9 -2.94 10.50 -6.57
CA GLU A 9 -1.68 10.47 -7.32
C GLU A 9 -0.96 9.11 -7.16
N LEU A 10 -1.03 8.51 -5.96
CA LEU A 10 -0.43 7.19 -5.70
C LEU A 10 -1.16 6.09 -6.47
N TRP A 11 -2.49 6.15 -6.52
CA TRP A 11 -3.31 5.20 -7.25
C TRP A 11 -3.13 5.33 -8.76
N ASP A 12 -3.01 6.56 -9.26
CA ASP A 12 -2.80 6.81 -10.68
C ASP A 12 -1.44 6.25 -11.15
N GLY A 13 -0.44 6.19 -10.25
CA GLY A 13 0.84 5.50 -10.47
C GLY A 13 0.86 3.99 -10.16
N ALA A 14 -0.27 3.39 -9.77
CA ALA A 14 -0.33 1.99 -9.38
C ALA A 14 -0.14 1.03 -10.55
N THR A 15 0.18 -0.22 -10.23
CA THR A 15 0.34 -1.30 -11.23
C THR A 15 -0.93 -1.46 -12.09
N PRO A 16 -0.79 -1.85 -13.38
CA PRO A 16 -1.94 -2.18 -14.22
C PRO A 16 -2.85 -3.23 -13.58
N ALA A 17 -2.28 -4.29 -12.98
CA ALA A 17 -3.03 -5.32 -12.29
C ALA A 17 -3.86 -4.78 -11.10
N ALA A 18 -3.30 -3.90 -10.28
CA ALA A 18 -4.05 -3.30 -9.17
C ALA A 18 -5.24 -2.47 -9.68
N ARG A 19 -5.03 -1.67 -10.73
CA ARG A 19 -6.09 -0.83 -11.34
C ARG A 19 -7.16 -1.64 -12.09
N LYS A 20 -6.82 -2.83 -12.60
CA LYS A 20 -7.80 -3.77 -13.18
C LYS A 20 -8.67 -4.46 -12.12
N ARG A 21 -8.10 -4.72 -10.93
CA ARG A 21 -8.75 -5.52 -9.87
C ARG A 21 -9.74 -4.72 -9.03
N VAL A 22 -9.48 -3.43 -8.79
CA VAL A 22 -10.29 -2.59 -7.90
C VAL A 22 -10.56 -1.26 -8.59
N ALA A 23 -11.81 -0.78 -8.56
CA ALA A 23 -12.13 0.53 -9.09
C ALA A 23 -11.39 1.63 -8.32
N ARG A 24 -11.01 2.71 -9.01
CA ARG A 24 -10.29 3.85 -8.40
C ARG A 24 -11.04 4.38 -7.17
N THR A 25 -12.33 4.66 -7.31
CA THR A 25 -13.19 5.18 -6.24
C THR A 25 -13.21 4.27 -5.02
N ASP A 26 -13.25 2.95 -5.21
CA ASP A 26 -13.31 1.97 -4.13
C ASP A 26 -11.98 1.90 -3.38
N SER A 27 -10.86 1.92 -4.12
CA SER A 27 -9.52 1.94 -3.54
C SER A 27 -9.30 3.19 -2.68
N LEU A 28 -9.62 4.37 -3.23
CA LEU A 28 -9.52 5.64 -2.51
C LEU A 28 -10.43 5.66 -1.28
N SER A 29 -11.68 5.23 -1.42
CA SER A 29 -12.65 5.16 -0.32
C SER A 29 -12.16 4.23 0.79
N LYS A 30 -11.57 3.08 0.43
CA LYS A 30 -11.00 2.14 1.39
C LYS A 30 -9.87 2.77 2.19
N VAL A 31 -8.88 3.37 1.51
CA VAL A 31 -7.76 4.04 2.19
C VAL A 31 -8.25 5.18 3.09
N PHE A 32 -9.17 6.00 2.59
CA PHE A 32 -9.74 7.11 3.35
C PHE A 32 -10.46 6.62 4.61
N ARG A 33 -11.36 5.64 4.49
CA ARG A 33 -12.08 5.05 5.63
C ARG A 33 -11.13 4.43 6.65
N SER A 34 -10.09 3.74 6.20
CA SER A 34 -9.13 3.12 7.11
C SER A 34 -8.25 4.15 7.85
N ARG A 35 -8.06 5.36 7.30
CA ARG A 35 -7.19 6.38 7.90
C ARG A 35 -7.92 7.52 8.62
N SER A 36 -9.16 7.82 8.26
CA SER A 36 -9.89 8.98 8.79
C SER A 36 -9.98 8.98 10.32
N ALA A 37 -10.21 7.82 10.93
CA ALA A 37 -10.32 7.68 12.38
C ALA A 37 -8.97 7.69 13.12
N LEU A 38 -7.85 7.44 12.41
CA LEU A 38 -6.53 7.27 13.05
C LEU A 38 -5.83 8.61 13.28
N GLY A 39 -6.11 9.62 12.47
CA GLY A 39 -5.39 10.89 12.52
C GLY A 39 -3.99 10.81 11.92
N ALA A 40 -3.10 11.74 12.31
CA ALA A 40 -1.76 11.83 11.73
C ALA A 40 -0.84 10.72 12.29
N PRO A 41 0.03 10.11 11.46
CA PRO A 41 1.06 9.21 11.96
C PRO A 41 2.10 10.01 12.76
N LEU A 42 2.42 9.54 13.97
CA LEU A 42 3.38 10.17 14.88
C LEU A 42 4.75 9.47 14.86
N LEU A 43 4.74 8.14 14.82
CA LEU A 43 5.94 7.31 14.79
C LEU A 43 5.67 6.10 13.91
N ARG A 44 6.64 5.71 13.06
CA ARG A 44 6.56 4.55 12.18
C ARG A 44 7.84 3.72 12.31
N THR A 45 7.69 2.50 12.83
CA THR A 45 8.79 1.56 13.05
C THR A 45 8.76 0.48 11.97
N TRP A 46 9.91 0.21 11.35
CA TRP A 46 10.06 -0.90 10.40
C TRP A 46 10.02 -2.21 11.16
N VAL A 47 9.22 -3.16 10.68
CA VAL A 47 9.17 -4.49 11.29
C VAL A 47 9.65 -5.59 10.36
N ALA A 48 9.24 -5.56 9.09
CA ALA A 48 9.69 -6.57 8.14
C ALA A 48 9.71 -6.06 6.70
N VAL A 49 10.59 -6.65 5.91
CA VAL A 49 10.60 -6.51 4.44
C VAL A 49 10.49 -7.91 3.85
N ASN A 50 9.37 -8.18 3.20
CA ASN A 50 9.10 -9.46 2.55
C ASN A 50 9.32 -9.32 1.04
N ARG A 51 9.97 -10.31 0.44
CA ARG A 51 10.22 -10.36 -1.00
C ARG A 51 9.68 -11.66 -1.56
N LYS A 52 8.92 -11.59 -2.64
CA LYS A 52 8.33 -12.78 -3.29
C LYS A 52 8.41 -12.65 -4.80
N ALA A 53 8.88 -13.69 -5.46
CA ALA A 53 8.69 -13.85 -6.90
C ALA A 53 7.35 -14.54 -7.15
N ALA A 54 6.54 -13.99 -8.06
CA ALA A 54 5.30 -14.57 -8.53
C ALA A 54 5.47 -15.01 -9.99
N ALA A 55 5.34 -16.31 -10.23
CA ALA A 55 5.17 -16.85 -11.57
C ALA A 55 3.65 -16.95 -11.83
N ASP A 56 3.13 -16.06 -12.67
CA ASP A 56 1.71 -15.96 -13.01
C ASP A 56 1.58 -15.92 -14.54
N PRO A 57 0.61 -16.62 -15.16
CA PRO A 57 0.35 -16.48 -16.59
C PRO A 57 -0.03 -15.07 -17.03
N ASP A 58 -0.63 -14.26 -16.14
CA ASP A 58 -0.89 -12.85 -16.42
C ASP A 58 0.40 -12.03 -16.25
N ALA A 59 0.87 -11.45 -17.36
CA ALA A 59 2.09 -10.64 -17.40
C ALA A 59 2.01 -9.37 -16.52
N ASP A 60 0.81 -8.92 -16.14
CA ASP A 60 0.63 -7.78 -15.25
C ASP A 60 0.72 -8.17 -13.75
N THR A 61 0.65 -9.46 -13.40
CA THR A 61 0.82 -9.98 -12.03
C THR A 61 2.08 -10.85 -11.87
N ALA A 62 2.69 -11.28 -12.97
CA ALA A 62 4.01 -11.91 -12.95
C ALA A 62 5.09 -10.90 -12.51
N GLY A 63 6.09 -11.35 -11.75
CA GLY A 63 7.26 -10.54 -11.41
C GLY A 63 7.64 -10.58 -9.93
N GLN A 64 8.35 -9.55 -9.47
CA GLN A 64 8.83 -9.47 -8.10
C GLN A 64 7.94 -8.56 -7.27
N TYR A 65 7.62 -9.00 -6.06
CA TYR A 65 6.88 -8.23 -5.08
C TYR A 65 7.77 -7.93 -3.88
N VAL A 66 7.69 -6.70 -3.38
CA VAL A 66 8.29 -6.28 -2.12
C VAL A 66 7.19 -5.70 -1.26
N SER A 67 7.02 -6.24 -0.06
CA SER A 67 6.08 -5.73 0.93
C SER A 67 6.82 -5.28 2.18
N ILE A 68 6.54 -4.06 2.61
CA ILE A 68 7.15 -3.48 3.81
C ILE A 68 6.07 -3.37 4.87
N GLU A 69 6.35 -3.93 6.03
CA GLU A 69 5.46 -3.93 7.18
C GLU A 69 5.99 -2.99 8.25
N TYR A 70 5.08 -2.15 8.74
CA TYR A 70 5.35 -1.14 9.76
C TYR A 70 4.44 -1.32 10.96
N GLU A 71 4.94 -0.90 12.12
CA GLU A 71 4.09 -0.51 13.25
C GLU A 71 4.04 0.99 13.33
N THR A 72 2.83 1.55 13.30
CA THR A 72 2.64 3.00 13.29
C THR A 72 1.77 3.43 14.44
N ARG A 73 2.29 4.38 15.23
CA ARG A 73 1.52 5.09 16.24
C ARG A 73 0.85 6.29 15.59
N PHE A 74 -0.42 6.47 15.90
CA PHE A 74 -1.30 7.46 15.30
C PHE A 74 -1.82 8.45 16.36
N SER A 75 -2.08 9.70 15.96
CA SER A 75 -2.47 10.76 16.90
C SER A 75 -3.77 10.45 17.64
N ASN A 76 -4.74 9.82 16.97
CA ASN A 76 -6.04 9.48 17.56
C ASN A 76 -6.07 8.06 18.12
N LYS A 77 -4.91 7.37 18.16
CA LYS A 77 -4.75 6.06 18.80
C LYS A 77 -3.49 6.08 19.68
N PRO A 78 -3.48 6.87 20.77
CA PRO A 78 -2.28 7.11 21.57
C PRO A 78 -1.79 5.86 22.30
N ASP A 79 -2.69 4.92 22.62
CA ASP A 79 -2.41 3.74 23.45
C ASP A 79 -1.99 2.50 22.64
N GLY A 80 -1.78 2.64 21.33
CA GLY A 80 -1.39 1.49 20.51
C GLY A 80 -0.79 1.86 19.16
N THR A 81 -0.37 0.81 18.46
CA THR A 81 0.08 0.88 17.08
C THR A 81 -0.93 0.23 16.15
N VAL A 82 -0.81 0.50 14.85
CA VAL A 82 -1.54 -0.19 13.78
C VAL A 82 -0.50 -0.78 12.84
N ARG A 83 -0.75 -2.00 12.35
CA ARG A 83 0.14 -2.63 11.38
C ARG A 83 -0.18 -2.09 10.00
N GLU A 84 0.80 -1.47 9.36
CA GLU A 84 0.66 -0.99 7.98
C GLU A 84 1.47 -1.89 7.05
N LEU A 85 0.84 -2.37 5.98
CA LEU A 85 1.51 -3.12 4.94
C LEU A 85 1.41 -2.37 3.62
N VAL A 86 2.56 -2.04 3.05
CA VAL A 86 2.67 -1.41 1.73
C VAL A 86 3.38 -2.36 0.79
N SER A 87 2.77 -2.68 -0.34
CA SER A 87 3.34 -3.61 -1.32
C SER A 87 3.61 -2.92 -2.65
N PHE A 88 4.75 -3.28 -3.23
CA PHE A 88 5.21 -2.85 -4.53
C PHE A 88 5.41 -4.06 -5.42
N HIS A 89 5.27 -3.84 -6.72
CA HIS A 89 5.48 -4.84 -7.76
C HIS A 89 6.44 -4.27 -8.79
N LEU A 90 7.45 -5.06 -9.12
CA LEU A 90 8.32 -4.82 -10.26
C LEU A 90 7.63 -5.42 -11.48
N ASP A 91 6.98 -4.57 -12.24
CA ASP A 91 6.26 -5.01 -13.44
C ASP A 91 7.18 -5.32 -14.62
N ARG A 92 6.57 -5.74 -15.74
CA ARG A 92 7.25 -6.10 -16.98
C ARG A 92 8.17 -5.01 -17.55
N TYR A 93 7.94 -3.74 -17.20
CA TYR A 93 8.77 -2.61 -17.63
C TYR A 93 9.95 -2.35 -16.68
N ARG A 94 10.17 -3.23 -15.69
CA ARG A 94 11.20 -3.09 -14.64
C ARG A 94 11.06 -1.82 -13.82
N ILE A 95 9.83 -1.36 -13.63
CA ILE A 95 9.51 -0.20 -12.80
C ILE A 95 8.82 -0.72 -11.53
N TRP A 96 9.31 -0.28 -10.37
CA TRP A 96 8.62 -0.51 -9.10
C TRP A 96 7.40 0.39 -9.02
N ARG A 97 6.21 -0.21 -9.00
CA ARG A 97 4.93 0.49 -8.86
C ARG A 97 4.22 0.07 -7.60
N PHE A 98 3.41 0.98 -7.07
CA PHE A 98 2.51 0.68 -5.96
C PHE A 98 1.52 -0.41 -6.39
N SER A 99 1.38 -1.44 -5.58
CA SER A 99 0.48 -2.57 -5.84
C SER A 99 -0.69 -2.59 -4.85
N SER A 100 -0.39 -2.46 -3.56
CA SER A 100 -1.45 -2.46 -2.54
C SER A 100 -1.03 -1.78 -1.24
N TYR A 101 -2.05 -1.36 -0.49
CA TYR A 101 -1.92 -0.81 0.85
C TYR A 101 -3.02 -1.40 1.71
N MET A 102 -2.68 -1.76 2.95
CA MET A 102 -3.66 -2.14 3.95
C MET A 102 -3.21 -1.78 5.36
N LEU A 103 -4.19 -1.57 6.22
CA LEU A 103 -4.05 -1.49 7.67
C LEU A 103 -4.60 -2.79 8.28
N ARG A 104 -3.90 -3.34 9.27
CA ARG A 104 -4.26 -4.55 10.03
C ARG A 104 -4.35 -4.22 11.51
#